data_AF-A0A8H9TAQ5-F1
#
_entry.id   AF-A0A8H9TAQ5-F1
#
_cell.length_a   1.000
_cell.length_b   1.000
_cell.length_c   1.000
_cell.angle_alpha   90.00
_cell.angle_beta   90.00
_cell.angle_gamma   90.00
#
_symmetry.space_group_name_H-M   'P 1'
#
loop_
_entity.id
_entity.type
_entity.pdbx_description
1 polymer ?
#
loop_
_entity_poly.entity_id
_entity_poly.type
_entity_poly.pdbx_seq_one_letter_code
_entity_poly.pdbx_strand_id
1 'polypeptide(L)' 'MNRRKKIVTKFQKKDKRTNAKLHKSNKPSYVSKAEREKLAEQENNEPQVIQE' A
#
# COMPACT_ATOMS: atom_id res chain seq x y z
N MET A 1 20.08 -8.39 -23.50
CA MET A 1 19.08 -8.35 -22.39
C MET A 1 19.65 -9.12 -21.21
N ASN A 2 20.22 -8.43 -20.23
CA ASN A 2 20.72 -9.11 -19.04
C ASN A 2 19.57 -9.85 -18.34
N ARG A 3 19.84 -11.05 -17.82
CA ARG A 3 18.84 -11.89 -17.10
C ARG A 3 18.04 -11.06 -16.09
N ARG A 4 18.72 -10.21 -15.33
CA ARG A 4 18.12 -9.25 -14.39
C ARG A 4 17.07 -8.34 -15.04
N LYS A 5 17.42 -7.68 -16.15
CA LYS A 5 16.48 -6.80 -16.90
C LYS A 5 15.27 -7.59 -17.44
N LYS A 6 15.48 -8.83 -17.88
CA LYS A 6 14.40 -9.71 -18.36
C LYS A 6 13.41 -10.09 -17.25
N ILE A 7 13.93 -10.38 -16.06
CA ILE A 7 13.12 -10.73 -14.89
C ILE A 7 12.29 -9.52 -14.46
N VAL A 8 12.93 -8.35 -14.29
CA VAL A 8 12.26 -7.10 -13.87
C VAL A 8 11.14 -6.72 -14.84
N THR A 9 11.43 -6.71 -16.14
CA THR A 9 10.42 -6.36 -17.15
C THR A 9 9.25 -7.34 -17.19
N LYS A 10 9.47 -8.62 -16.91
CA LYS A 10 8.40 -9.63 -16.82
C LYS A 10 7.50 -9.39 -15.61
N PHE A 11 8.06 -9.06 -14.45
CA PHE A 11 7.28 -8.74 -13.25
C PHE A 11 6.48 -7.44 -13.43
N GLN A 12 7.13 -6.37 -13.89
CA GLN A 12 6.44 -5.10 -14.15
C GLN A 12 5.26 -5.24 -15.12
N LYS A 13 5.36 -6.08 -16.15
CA LYS A 13 4.24 -6.35 -17.06
C LYS A 13 3.08 -7.07 -16.38
N LYS A 14 3.37 -7.99 -15.45
CA LYS A 14 2.33 -8.67 -14.65
C LYS A 14 1.64 -7.69 -13.72
N ASP A 15 2.41 -6.89 -12.98
CA ASP A 15 1.90 -5.90 -12.03
C ASP A 15 1.01 -4.85 -12.73
N LYS A 16 1.43 -4.38 -13.91
CA LYS A 16 0.62 -3.48 -14.72
C LYS A 16 -0.70 -4.12 -15.17
N ARG A 17 -0.69 -5.41 -15.52
CA ARG A 17 -1.88 -6.15 -15.95
C ARG A 17 -2.86 -6.39 -14.80
N THR A 18 -2.36 -6.65 -13.59
CA THR A 18 -3.20 -6.80 -12.39
C THR A 18 -3.77 -5.47 -11.95
N ASN A 19 -2.95 -4.41 -11.92
CA ASN A 19 -3.36 -3.08 -11.50
C ASN A 19 -4.34 -2.43 -12.48
N ALA A 20 -4.23 -2.70 -13.79
CA ALA A 20 -5.16 -2.16 -14.79
C ALA A 20 -6.61 -2.62 -14.60
N LYS A 21 -6.83 -3.76 -13.94
CA LYS A 21 -8.17 -4.30 -13.64
C LYS A 21 -8.64 -3.97 -12.23
N LEU A 22 -7.76 -3.45 -11.37
CA LEU A 22 -8.06 -3.16 -9.99
C LEU A 22 -8.70 -1.77 -9.89
N HIS A 23 -10.02 -1.73 -9.76
CA HIS A 23 -10.76 -0.50 -9.46
C HIS A 23 -10.66 -0.18 -7.97
N LYS A 24 -9.67 0.63 -7.58
CA LYS A 24 -9.62 1.21 -6.23
C LYS A 24 -10.59 2.40 -6.17
N SER A 25 -11.48 2.41 -5.18
CA SER A 25 -12.24 3.61 -4.84
C SER A 25 -11.32 4.57 -4.06
N ASN A 26 -11.34 5.86 -4.40
CA ASN A 26 -10.65 6.90 -3.63
C ASN A 26 -11.42 7.31 -2.36
N LYS A 27 -12.54 6.62 -2.06
CA LYS A 27 -13.36 6.93 -0.89
C LYS A 27 -12.81 6.14 0.30
N PRO A 28 -12.50 6.79 1.44
CA PRO A 28 -12.18 6.03 2.64
C PRO A 28 -13.38 5.14 2.97
N SER A 29 -13.12 3.88 3.35
CA SER A 29 -14.18 3.03 3.88
C SER A 29 -14.83 3.74 5.06
N TYR A 30 -16.15 3.67 5.20
CA TYR A 30 -16.80 4.19 6.39
C TYR A 30 -16.42 3.27 7.55
N VAL A 31 -15.53 3.77 8.40
CA VAL A 31 -15.10 3.11 9.62
C VAL A 31 -15.95 3.66 10.76
N SER A 32 -16.46 2.78 11.62
CA SER A 32 -17.29 3.18 12.76
C SER A 32 -16.51 4.08 13.74
N LYS A 33 -17.21 4.81 14.62
CA LYS A 33 -16.55 5.70 15.60
C LYS A 33 -15.54 4.94 16.47
N ALA A 34 -15.93 3.76 16.98
CA ALA A 34 -15.08 2.91 17.81
C ALA A 34 -13.82 2.43 17.08
N GLU A 35 -13.93 2.08 15.80
CA GLU A 35 -12.76 1.65 15.00
C GLU A 35 -11.84 2.82 14.66
N ARG A 36 -12.38 4.04 14.48
CA ARG A 36 -11.56 5.24 14.27
C ARG A 36 -10.78 5.63 15.52
N GLU A 37 -11.39 5.52 16.70
CA GLU A 37 -10.70 5.74 17.99
C GLU A 37 -9.58 4.72 18.20
N LYS A 38 -9.86 3.45 17.93
CA LYS A 38 -8.85 2.38 18.01
C LYS A 38 -7.67 2.59 17.05
N LEU A 39 -7.93 3.05 15.82
CA LEU A 39 -6.87 3.35 14.86
C LEU A 39 -6.03 4.57 15.28
N ALA A 40 -6.67 5.60 15.86
CA ALA A 40 -5.96 6.77 16.37
C ALA A 40 -5.07 6.42 17.57
N GLU A 41 -5.54 5.57 18.50
CA GLU A 41 -4.73 5.07 19.61
C GLU A 41 -3.52 4.24 19.13
N GLN A 42 -3.70 3.45 18.07
CA GLN A 42 -2.61 2.68 17.46
C GLN A 42 -1.58 3.57 16.74
N GLU A 43 -2.03 4.60 16.02
CA GLU A 43 -1.14 5.54 15.32
C GLU A 43 -0.30 6.39 16.30
N ASN A 44 -0.82 6.69 17.49
CA ASN A 44 -0.08 7.39 18.56
C ASN A 44 0.94 6.50 19.29
N ASN A 45 0.90 5.17 19.13
CA ASN A 45 1.79 4.23 19.81
C ASN A 45 2.95 3.73 18.93
N GLU A 46 3.05 4.17 17.68
CA GLU A 46 4.25 3.92 16.88
C GLU A 46 5.36 4.91 17.30
N PRO A 47 6.54 4.44 17.71
CA PRO A 47 7.65 5.32 18.03
C PRO A 47 8.08 6.06 16.76
N GLN A 48 8.01 7.39 16.78
CA GLN A 48 8.64 8.21 15.76
C GLN A 48 10.14 7.87 15.74
N VAL A 49 10.56 7.12 14.72
CA VAL A 49 11.98 6.87 14.45
C VAL A 49 12.56 8.20 14.00
N ILE A 50 13.12 8.93 14.97
CA ILE A 50 13.95 10.11 14.78
C ILE A 50 15.11 9.69 13.88
N GLN A 51 15.21 10.28 12.69
CA GLN A 51 16.34 10.14 11.79
C GLN A 51 17.28 11.33 12.03
N GLU A 52 18.48 11.06 12.58
CA GLU A 52 19.67 11.91 12.44
C GLU A 52 20.41 11.57 11.13
#